data_AF-A0A7Y8KEA3-F1
#
_entry.id   AF-A0A7Y8KEA3-F1
#
_cell.length_a   1.000
_cell.length_b   1.000
_cell.length_c   1.000
_cell.angle_alpha   90.00
_cell.angle_beta   90.00
_cell.angle_gamma   90.00
#
_symmetry.space_group_name_H-M   'P 1'
#
loop_
_entity.id
_entity.type
_entity.pdbx_description
1 polymer ?
#
loop_
_entity_poly.entity_id
_entity_poly.type
_entity_poly.pdbx_seq_one_letter_code
_entity_poly.pdbx_strand_id
1 'polypeptide(L)' 'GRTGYSYLAGRDKLHAELAALADAHLQGTQPSLWLSDLITSLATAQAQRRAQKEADTAATKVEFFTLVRGEN' A
#
# COMPACT_ATOMS: atom_id res chain seq x y z
N GLY A 1 12.97 11.86 -24.24
CA GLY A 1 12.59 10.70 -23.41
C GLY A 1 11.85 11.19 -22.18
N ARG A 2 11.22 10.28 -21.41
CA ARG A 2 10.63 10.58 -20.10
C ARG A 2 11.58 10.08 -19.02
N THR A 3 11.66 10.78 -17.89
CA THR A 3 12.51 10.42 -16.76
C THR A 3 11.63 10.08 -15.58
N GLY A 4 11.74 8.84 -15.10
CA GLY A 4 11.04 8.40 -13.90
C GLY A 4 11.99 8.27 -12.72
N TYR A 5 11.43 8.36 -11.52
CA TYR A 5 12.18 8.35 -10.27
C TYR A 5 11.58 7.35 -9.29
N SER A 6 12.42 6.74 -8.47
CA SER A 6 11.99 5.84 -7.41
C SER A 6 12.85 6.01 -6.16
N TYR A 7 12.21 5.98 -5.01
CA TYR A 7 12.86 5.86 -3.71
C TYR A 7 12.10 4.81 -2.91
N LEU A 8 12.80 3.74 -2.51
CA LEU A 8 12.21 2.64 -1.75
C LEU A 8 13.02 2.33 -0.50
N ALA A 9 12.33 1.81 0.52
CA ALA A 9 12.99 1.27 1.70
C ALA A 9 13.63 -0.08 1.38
N GLY A 10 14.87 -0.28 1.81
CA GLY A 10 15.64 -1.49 1.55
C GLY A 10 16.74 -1.29 0.51
N ARG A 11 17.17 -2.39 -0.11
CA ARG A 11 18.33 -2.41 -1.02
C ARG A 11 18.08 -3.19 -2.31
N ASP A 12 16.82 -3.48 -2.61
CA ASP A 12 16.46 -4.17 -3.85
C ASP A 12 16.55 -3.19 -5.03
N LYS A 13 17.63 -3.32 -5.78
CA LYS A 13 17.93 -2.44 -6.92
C LYS A 13 17.01 -2.68 -8.11
N LEU A 14 16.64 -3.95 -8.34
CA LEU A 14 15.76 -4.29 -9.46
C LEU A 14 14.37 -3.72 -9.21
N HIS A 15 13.87 -3.82 -7.97
CA HIS A 15 12.61 -3.18 -7.60
C HIS A 15 12.64 -1.67 -7.81
N ALA A 16 13.74 -1.00 -7.41
CA ALA A 16 13.88 0.44 -7.60
C ALA A 16 13.83 0.81 -9.09
N GLU A 17 14.61 0.10 -9.91
CA GLU A 17 14.63 0.32 -11.36
C GLU A 17 13.25 0.13 -11.99
N LEU A 18 12.54 -0.95 -11.66
CA LEU A 18 11.19 -1.22 -12.17
C LEU A 18 10.19 -0.14 -11.74
N ALA A 19 10.29 0.35 -10.50
CA ALA A 19 9.44 1.44 -10.02
C ALA A 19 9.71 2.76 -10.77
N ALA A 20 10.97 3.08 -11.03
CA ALA A 20 11.34 4.27 -11.81
C ALA A 20 10.87 4.17 -13.27
N LEU A 21 10.95 2.98 -13.88
CA LEU A 21 10.40 2.74 -15.21
C LEU A 21 8.88 2.91 -15.24
N ALA A 22 8.17 2.34 -14.26
CA ALA A 22 6.74 2.50 -14.14
C ALA A 22 6.33 3.98 -13.99
N ASP A 23 7.05 4.76 -13.18
CA ASP A 23 6.84 6.21 -13.05
C ASP A 23 7.02 6.94 -14.40
N ALA A 24 8.09 6.64 -15.14
CA ALA A 24 8.31 7.22 -16.47
C ALA A 24 7.17 6.90 -17.46
N HIS A 25 6.61 5.68 -17.38
CA HIS A 25 5.50 5.24 -18.23
C HIS A 25 4.16 5.85 -17.83
N LEU A 26 3.92 6.10 -16.53
CA LEU A 26 2.74 6.81 -16.04
C LEU A 26 2.72 8.29 -16.46
N GLN A 27 3.87 8.88 -16.80
CA GLN A 27 3.96 10.21 -17.43
C GLN A 27 3.71 10.15 -18.97
N GLY A 28 3.36 8.97 -19.47
CA GLY A 28 3.16 8.60 -20.87
C GLY A 28 1.91 9.15 -21.54
N THR A 29 1.68 8.70 -22.78
CA THR A 29 0.44 9.00 -23.53
C THR A 29 -0.75 8.14 -23.10
N GLN A 30 -0.50 7.00 -22.46
CA GLN A 30 -1.55 6.05 -22.06
C GLN A 30 -1.43 5.66 -20.57
N PRO A 31 -1.47 6.63 -19.64
CA PRO A 31 -1.36 6.34 -18.20
C PRO A 31 -2.51 5.47 -17.69
N SER A 32 -3.70 5.60 -18.28
CA SER A 32 -4.89 4.82 -17.92
C SER A 32 -4.67 3.31 -18.08
N LEU A 33 -3.99 2.86 -19.14
CA LEU A 33 -3.67 1.45 -19.34
C LEU A 33 -2.74 0.92 -18.25
N TRP A 34 -1.70 1.67 -17.90
CA TRP A 34 -0.79 1.29 -16.81
C TRP A 34 -1.50 1.23 -15.47
N LEU A 35 -2.43 2.16 -15.23
CA LEU A 35 -3.26 2.16 -14.05
C LEU A 35 -4.16 0.91 -13.99
N SER A 36 -4.94 0.64 -15.05
CA SER A 36 -5.87 -0.50 -15.06
C SER A 36 -5.17 -1.85 -15.02
N ASP A 37 -4.13 -2.02 -15.81
CA ASP A 37 -3.57 -3.34 -16.11
C ASP A 37 -2.55 -3.79 -15.05
N LEU A 38 -1.99 -2.84 -14.30
CA LEU A 38 -0.92 -3.12 -13.33
C LEU A 38 -1.13 -2.43 -11.99
N ILE A 39 -1.16 -1.10 -11.95
CA ILE A 39 -1.06 -0.35 -10.69
C ILE A 39 -2.27 -0.61 -9.78
N THR A 40 -3.49 -0.58 -10.31
CA THR A 40 -4.71 -0.81 -9.53
C THR A 40 -4.72 -2.22 -8.94
N SER A 41 -4.34 -3.25 -9.71
CA SER A 41 -4.28 -4.63 -9.21
C SER A 41 -3.26 -4.78 -8.06
N LEU A 42 -2.07 -4.20 -8.20
CA LEU A 42 -1.05 -4.20 -7.15
C LEU A 42 -1.51 -3.45 -5.88
N ALA A 43 -2.18 -2.30 -6.05
CA ALA A 43 -2.73 -1.52 -4.95
C ALA A 43 -3.82 -2.29 -4.20
N THR A 44 -4.73 -2.94 -4.92
CA THR A 44 -5.78 -3.79 -4.33
C THR A 44 -5.16 -4.94 -3.52
N ALA A 45 -4.18 -5.64 -4.09
CA ALA A 45 -3.49 -6.73 -3.39
C ALA A 45 -2.76 -6.23 -2.13
N GLN A 46 -2.15 -5.04 -2.18
CA GLN A 46 -1.52 -4.44 -1.01
C GLN A 46 -2.53 -4.07 0.08
N ALA A 47 -3.67 -3.49 -0.30
CA ALA A 47 -4.75 -3.14 0.64
C ALA A 47 -5.34 -4.39 1.30
N GLN A 48 -5.57 -5.46 0.55
CA GLN A 48 -6.06 -6.74 1.08
C GLN A 48 -5.08 -7.34 2.11
N ARG A 49 -3.77 -7.36 1.80
CA ARG A 49 -2.75 -7.84 2.75
C ARG A 49 -2.73 -7.02 4.04
N ARG A 50 -2.90 -5.70 3.93
CA ARG A 50 -2.97 -4.81 5.09
C ARG A 50 -4.20 -5.09 5.94
N ALA A 51 -5.38 -5.16 5.31
CA ALA A 51 -6.63 -5.47 5.99
C ALA A 51 -6.58 -6.83 6.70
N GLN A 52 -6.00 -7.85 6.07
CA GLN A 52 -5.81 -9.15 6.70
C GLN A 52 -4.93 -9.05 7.96
N LYS A 53 -3.79 -8.36 7.87
CA LYS A 53 -2.90 -8.15 9.01
C LYS A 53 -3.57 -7.38 10.15
N GLU A 54 -4.39 -6.38 9.82
CA GLU A 54 -5.17 -5.62 10.80
C GLU A 54 -6.22 -6.51 11.48
N ALA A 55 -6.93 -7.34 10.72
CA ALA A 55 -7.89 -8.31 11.26
C ALA A 55 -7.22 -9.33 12.20
N ASP A 56 -6.08 -9.90 11.78
CA ASP A 56 -5.30 -10.83 12.59
C ASP A 56 -4.84 -10.18 13.91
N THR A 57 -4.43 -8.91 13.84
CA THR A 57 -4.01 -8.14 15.02
C THR A 57 -5.21 -7.85 15.94
N ALA A 58 -6.34 -7.44 15.37
CA ALA A 58 -7.56 -7.15 16.12
C ALA A 58 -8.08 -8.37 16.88
N ALA A 59 -7.94 -9.58 16.34
CA ALA A 59 -8.28 -10.83 17.03
C ALA A 59 -7.49 -11.05 18.34
N THR A 60 -6.32 -10.40 18.49
CA THR A 60 -5.49 -10.49 19.70
C THR A 60 -5.68 -9.32 20.68
N LYS A 61 -6.58 -8.37 20.35
CA LYS A 61 -6.78 -7.17 21.16
C LYS A 61 -7.60 -7.50 22.42
N VAL A 62 -7.02 -7.23 23.59
CA VAL A 62 -7.74 -7.29 24.88
C VAL A 62 -8.34 -5.92 25.17
N GLU A 63 -9.65 -5.87 25.37
CA GLU A 63 -10.35 -4.64 25.75
C GLU A 63 -10.54 -4.61 27.27
N PHE A 64 -9.97 -3.60 27.93
CA PHE A 64 -10.19 -3.34 29.34
C PHE A 64 -11.21 -2.22 29.46
N PHE A 65 -12.34 -2.49 30.12
CA PHE A 65 -13.32 -1.48 30.48
C PHE A 65 -13.37 -1.36 32.00
N THR A 66 -13.29 -0.14 32.53
CA THR A 66 -13.64 0.16 33.92
C THR A 66 -15.05 0.73 33.95
N LEU A 67 -16.00 -0.07 34.46
CA LEU A 67 -17.37 0.37 34.73
C LEU A 67 -17.34 1.29 35.96
N VAL A 68 -17.43 2.61 35.76
CA VAL A 68 -17.64 3.54 36.86
C VAL A 68 -19.12 3.56 37.16
N ARG A 69 -19.52 3.05 38.33
CA ARG A 69 -20.84 3.31 38.88
C ARG A 69 -20.87 4.78 39.28
N GLY A 70 -21.54 5.61 38.48
CA GLY A 70 -21.91 6.95 38.91
C GLY A 70 -22.85 6.81 40.10
N GLU A 71 -22.34 7.02 41.31
CA GLU A 71 -23.18 7.26 42.48
C GLU A 71 -23.33 8.77 42.64
N ASN A 72 -24.62 9.16 42.63
CA ASN A 72 -25.27 10.47 42.79
C ASN A 72 -25.48 11.32 41.53
#